data_AF-C5NY76-F1
#
_entry.id   AF-C5NY76-F1
#
_cell.length_a   1.000
_cell.length_b   1.000
_cell.length_c   1.000
_cell.angle_alpha   90.00
_cell.angle_beta   90.00
_cell.angle_gamma   90.00
#
_symmetry.space_group_name_H-M   'P 1'
#
loop_
_entity.id
_entity.type
_entity.pdbx_description
1 polymer ?
#
loop_
_entity_poly.entity_id
_entity_poly.type
_entity_poly.pdbx_seq_one_letter_code
_entity_poly.pdbx_strand_id
1 'polypeptide(L)' 'MEVFNSLWFEFTKLPEITAIVLGGSRSGNNYDRSSDYDLYIYCGNIPNKDVRKLILGKYCSYIELENQFW' A
#
# COMPACT_ATOMS: atom_id res chain seq x y z
N MET A 1 -2.09 5.41 -12.63
CA MET A 1 -0.72 5.46 -12.08
C MET A 1 -0.55 6.55 -11.04
N GLU A 2 -1.01 7.78 -11.28
CA GLU A 2 -0.83 8.90 -10.32
C GLU A 2 -1.37 8.60 -8.92
N VAL A 3 -2.60 8.09 -8.82
CA VAL A 3 -3.22 7.71 -7.53
C VAL A 3 -2.41 6.65 -6.77
N PHE A 4 -1.94 5.60 -7.45
CA PHE A 4 -1.14 4.55 -6.83
C PHE A 4 0.19 5.10 -6.30
N ASN A 5 0.87 5.94 -7.09
CA ASN A 5 2.13 6.55 -6.68
C ASN A 5 1.97 7.49 -5.49
N SER A 6 0.91 8.31 -5.48
CA SER A 6 0.60 9.15 -4.33
C SER A 6 0.29 8.34 -3.07
N LEU A 7 -0.43 7.22 -3.20
CA LEU A 7 -0.79 6.35 -2.09
C LEU A 7 0.44 5.80 -1.38
N TRP A 8 1.32 5.08 -2.08
CA TRP A 8 2.47 4.46 -1.43
C TRP A 8 3.49 5.51 -0.94
N PHE A 9 3.56 6.67 -1.60
CA PHE A 9 4.43 7.78 -1.18
C PHE A 9 4.00 8.42 0.15
N GLU A 10 2.71 8.44 0.49
CA GLU A 10 2.28 8.89 1.82
C GLU A 10 2.77 7.95 2.91
N PHE A 11 2.83 6.64 2.65
CA PHE A 11 3.36 5.67 3.61
C PHE A 11 4.86 5.87 3.86
N THR A 12 5.66 6.33 2.89
CA THR A 12 7.09 6.60 3.12
C THR A 12 7.35 7.73 4.12
N LYS A 13 6.33 8.53 4.44
CA LYS A 13 6.42 9.63 5.41
C LYS A 13 6.26 9.17 6.86
N LEU A 14 5.83 7.92 7.07
CA LEU A 14 5.63 7.35 8.39
C LEU A 14 6.97 6.82 8.93
N PRO A 15 7.38 7.20 10.15
CA PRO A 15 8.69 6.83 10.71
C PRO A 15 8.84 5.33 10.95
N GLU A 16 7.74 4.58 11.05
CA GLU A 16 7.76 3.13 11.25
C GLU A 16 8.15 2.36 9.99
N ILE A 17 8.06 2.99 8.81
CA ILE A 17 8.26 2.32 7.52
C ILE A 17 9.75 2.21 7.21
N THR A 18 10.18 0.99 6.93
CA THR A 18 11.57 0.64 6.61
C THR A 18 11.75 0.45 5.11
N ALA A 19 10.78 -0.18 4.43
CA ALA A 19 10.84 -0.40 3.00
C ALA A 19 9.44 -0.53 2.40
N ILE A 20 9.33 -0.21 1.12
CA ILE A 20 8.13 -0.44 0.31
C ILE A 20 8.56 -1.18 -0.94
N VAL A 21 7.87 -2.27 -1.26
CA VAL A 21 8.19 -3.15 -2.39
C VAL A 21 6.95 -3.37 -3.24
N LEU A 22 7.10 -3.17 -4.55
CA LEU A 22 6.09 -3.57 -5.53
C LEU A 22 6.23 -5.07 -5.81
N GLY A 23 5.16 -5.81 -5.59
CA GLY A 23 5.07 -7.22 -5.89
C GLY A 23 4.16 -7.54 -7.08
N GLY A 24 3.85 -8.82 -7.22
CA GLY A 24 2.86 -9.29 -8.16
C GLY A 24 3.25 -9.18 -9.63
N SER A 25 2.25 -9.22 -10.50
CA SER A 25 2.39 -9.20 -11.97
C SER A 25 3.17 -7.97 -12.47
N ARG A 26 2.98 -6.83 -11.80
CA ARG A 26 3.60 -5.53 -12.11
C ARG A 26 5.04 -5.39 -11.60
N SER A 27 5.54 -6.31 -10.77
CA SER A 27 6.97 -6.36 -10.42
C SER A 27 7.85 -6.85 -11.58
N GLY A 28 7.25 -7.49 -12.59
CA GLY A 28 7.89 -7.89 -13.83
C GLY A 28 7.19 -7.29 -15.06
N ASN A 29 7.26 -8.00 -16.18
CA ASN A 29 6.66 -7.55 -17.45
C ASN A 29 5.35 -8.25 -17.81
N ASN A 30 4.77 -9.05 -16.90
CA ASN A 30 3.58 -9.85 -17.18
C ASN A 30 2.31 -9.22 -16.58
N TYR A 31 1.97 -8.01 -17.02
CA TYR A 31 0.78 -7.28 -16.57
C TYR A 31 0.11 -6.53 -17.72
N ASP A 32 -1.14 -6.15 -17.52
CA ASP A 32 -1.91 -5.33 -18.45
C ASP A 32 -2.62 -4.17 -17.74
N ARG A 33 -3.61 -3.57 -18.39
CA ARG A 33 -4.37 -2.44 -17.82
C ARG A 33 -5.33 -2.86 -16.70
N SER A 34 -5.75 -4.12 -16.67
CA SER A 34 -6.68 -4.67 -15.68
C SER A 34 -5.96 -5.25 -14.47
N SER A 35 -4.66 -5.54 -14.58
CA SER A 35 -3.86 -6.02 -13.45
C SER A 35 -3.87 -5.03 -12.29
N ASP A 36 -4.03 -5.57 -11.09
CA ASP A 36 -3.95 -4.88 -9.82
C ASP A 36 -2.51 -4.51 -9.45
N TYR A 37 -2.34 -3.90 -8.28
CA TYR A 37 -1.05 -3.55 -7.71
C TYR A 37 -0.89 -4.23 -6.35
N ASP A 38 0.12 -5.07 -6.24
CA ASP A 38 0.53 -5.68 -4.97
C ASP A 38 1.61 -4.83 -4.31
N LEU A 39 1.35 -4.32 -3.11
CA LEU A 39 2.28 -3.48 -2.37
C LEU A 39 2.59 -4.12 -1.02
N TYR A 40 3.88 -4.37 -0.77
CA TYR A 40 4.38 -4.84 0.52
C TYR A 40 5.05 -3.68 1.25
N ILE A 41 4.61 -3.43 2.48
CA ILE A 41 5.13 -2.38 3.34
C ILE A 41 5.80 -3.04 4.55
N TYR A 42 7.12 -2.92 4.63
CA TYR A 42 7.93 -3.41 5.74
C TYR A 42 8.09 -2.30 6.76
N CYS A 43 7.82 -2.61 8.01
CA CYS A 43 7.86 -1.66 9.12
C CYS A 43 8.43 -2.32 10.37
N GLY A 44 9.08 -1.51 11.21
CA GLY A 44 9.56 -1.98 12.52
C GLY A 44 8.40 -2.26 13.47
N ASN A 45 7.38 -1.38 13.45
CA ASN A 45 6.11 -1.56 14.14
C ASN A 45 4.97 -1.27 13.14
N ILE A 46 3.85 -1.99 13.24
CA ILE A 46 2.68 -1.71 12.40
C ILE A 46 2.18 -0.29 12.71
N PRO A 47 2.08 0.61 11.71
CA PRO A 47 1.56 1.95 11.95
C PRO A 47 0.14 1.92 12.49
N ASN A 48 -0.20 2.93 13.30
CA ASN A 48 -1.53 3.03 13.90
C ASN A 48 -2.65 2.86 12.84
N LYS A 49 -3.66 2.07 13.17
CA LYS A 49 -4.79 1.76 12.29
C LYS A 49 -5.46 3.03 11.72
N ASP A 50 -5.69 4.03 12.55
CA ASP A 50 -6.39 5.25 12.13
C ASP A 50 -5.53 6.10 11.19
N VAL A 51 -4.21 6.10 11.38
CA VAL A 51 -3.27 6.73 10.45
C VAL A 51 -3.30 6.01 9.10
N ARG A 52 -3.24 4.68 9.09
CA ARG A 52 -3.36 3.88 7.85
C ARG A 52 -4.69 4.15 7.15
N LYS A 53 -5.80 4.15 7.90
CA LYS A 53 -7.14 4.42 7.38
C LYS A 53 -7.25 5.83 6.80
N LEU A 54 -6.66 6.83 7.45
CA LEU A 54 -6.65 8.21 6.97
C LEU A 54 -5.90 8.34 5.64
N ILE A 55 -4.73 7.71 5.51
CA ILE A 55 -3.96 7.72 4.26
C ILE A 55 -4.76 7.03 3.15
N LEU A 56 -5.24 5.80 3.41
CA LEU A 56 -6.00 5.02 2.42
C LEU A 56 -7.28 5.74 2.00
N GLY A 57 -7.97 6.40 2.93
CA GLY A 57 -9.21 7.14 2.66
C GLY A 57 -9.06 8.33 1.70
N LYS A 58 -7.83 8.82 1.46
CA LYS A 58 -7.56 9.84 0.45
C LYS A 58 -7.60 9.29 -0.99
N TYR A 59 -7.35 8.00 -1.17
CA TYR A 59 -7.08 7.39 -2.48
C TYR A 59 -8.01 6.22 -2.82
N CYS A 60 -8.63 5.61 -1.82
CA CYS A 60 -9.49 4.44 -1.96
C CYS A 60 -10.93 4.79 -1.56
N SER A 61 -11.90 4.48 -2.43
CA SER A 61 -13.33 4.61 -2.13
C SER A 61 -13.87 3.49 -1.25
N TYR A 62 -13.17 2.35 -1.20
CA TYR A 62 -13.48 1.19 -0.38
C TYR A 62 -12.18 0.61 0.20
N ILE A 63 -12.21 0.20 1.46
CA ILE A 63 -11.02 -0.25 2.20
C ILE A 63 -11.40 -1.42 3.10
N GLU A 64 -10.71 -2.55 2.92
CA GLU A 64 -10.61 -3.62 3.92
C GLU A 64 -9.32 -3.42 4.70
N LEU A 65 -9.41 -3.27 6.01
CA LEU A 65 -8.28 -2.96 6.87
C LEU A 65 -8.20 -3.94 8.03
N GLU A 66 -6.98 -4.37 8.35
CA GLU A 66 -6.69 -5.36 9.41
C GLU A 66 -7.31 -6.73 9.14
N ASN A 67 -7.37 -7.13 7.87
CA ASN A 67 -7.77 -8.46 7.49
C ASN A 67 -6.64 -9.45 7.81
N GLN A 68 -6.58 -9.88 9.08
CA GLN A 68 -5.57 -10.80 9.60
C GLN A 68 -6.17 -12.20 9.66
N PHE A 69 -5.67 -13.09 8.80
CA PHE A 69 -5.99 -14.51 8.84
C PHE A 69 -4.77 -15.31 9.30
N TRP A 70 -5.04 -16.36 10.05
CA TRP A 70 -4.07 -17.29 10.65
C TRP A 70 -4.04 -18.60 9.86
#